data_AF-A0A7J6RWP4-F1
#
_entry.id   AF-A0A7J6RWP4-F1
#
_cell.length_a   1.000
_cell.length_b   1.000
_cell.length_c   1.000
_cell.angle_alpha   90.00
_cell.angle_beta   90.00
_cell.angle_gamma   90.00
#
_symmetry.space_group_name_H-M   'P 1'
#
loop_
_entity.id
_entity.type
_entity.pdbx_description
1 polymer ?
#
loop_
_entity_poly.entity_id
_entity_poly.type
_entity_poly.pdbx_seq_one_letter_code
_entity_poly.pdbx_strand_id
1 'polypeptide(L)'
;PKIIVGTPGRIGDHIEGTFMFHTLFEKLQWLVLDEADRLLELSFAETLDIVDGVMPRNRRTVLCSATIPEVLLGKAQSWCHRGYAFVDCIGDTSSCQGDSEYSTPTPDSMGVVTPES
;
A
#
# COMPACT_ATOMS: atom_id res chain seq x y z
N PRO A 1 -12.45 -1.82 18.88
CA PRO A 1 -13.16 -1.80 17.56
C PRO A 1 -12.66 -2.96 16.71
N LYS A 2 -13.47 -3.47 15.77
CA LYS A 2 -13.03 -4.53 14.84
C LYS A 2 -12.63 -3.98 13.46
N ILE A 3 -13.25 -2.88 13.04
CA ILE A 3 -13.02 -2.20 11.77
C ILE A 3 -12.97 -0.70 12.08
N ILE A 4 -12.05 0.01 11.45
CA ILE A 4 -11.92 1.47 11.49
C ILE A 4 -11.89 1.93 10.04
N VAL A 5 -12.70 2.93 9.72
CA VAL A 5 -12.73 3.58 8.40
C VAL A 5 -12.59 5.08 8.64
N GLY A 6 -11.71 5.73 7.90
CA GLY A 6 -11.46 7.16 8.06
C GLY A 6 -10.45 7.68 7.05
N THR A 7 -10.39 9.00 6.92
CA THR A 7 -9.40 9.67 6.09
C THR A 7 -8.03 9.67 6.77
N PRO A 8 -6.92 9.59 6.03
CA PRO A 8 -5.58 9.53 6.62
C PRO A 8 -5.29 10.69 7.56
N GLY A 9 -5.65 11.92 7.17
CA GLY A 9 -5.48 13.11 8.02
C GLY A 9 -6.12 12.96 9.40
N ARG A 10 -7.37 12.49 9.46
CA ARG A 10 -8.07 12.33 10.75
C ARG A 10 -7.50 11.18 11.59
N ILE A 11 -7.06 10.11 10.93
CA ILE A 11 -6.39 8.99 11.60
C ILE A 11 -5.03 9.44 12.17
N GLY A 12 -4.26 10.23 11.42
CA GLY A 12 -3.02 10.86 11.86
C GLY A 12 -3.23 11.72 13.11
N ASP A 13 -4.22 12.62 13.09
CA ASP A 13 -4.59 13.44 14.26
C ASP A 13 -4.85 12.57 15.50
N HIS A 14 -5.53 11.44 15.33
CA HIS A 14 -5.83 10.53 16.44
C HIS A 14 -4.60 9.78 16.94
N ILE A 15 -3.69 9.38 16.05
CA ILE A 15 -2.42 8.75 16.44
C ILE A 15 -1.57 9.69 17.28
N GLU A 16 -1.49 10.97 16.91
CA GLU A 16 -0.68 11.97 17.61
C GLU A 16 -1.36 12.54 18.88
N GLY A 17 -2.65 12.83 18.80
CA GLY A 17 -3.37 13.58 19.84
C GLY A 17 -4.18 12.74 20.82
N THR A 18 -4.50 11.48 20.51
CA THR A 18 -5.38 10.65 21.36
C THR A 18 -4.56 9.64 22.16
N PHE A 19 -4.68 9.69 23.48
CA PHE A 19 -3.96 8.77 24.39
C PHE A 19 -4.24 7.31 24.04
N MET A 20 -3.17 6.51 23.89
CA MET A 20 -3.19 5.09 23.54
C MET A 20 -3.84 4.71 22.21
N PHE A 21 -4.15 5.65 21.31
CA PHE A 21 -4.81 5.31 20.04
C PHE A 21 -3.97 4.37 19.18
N HIS A 22 -2.64 4.53 19.17
CA HIS A 22 -1.72 3.64 18.46
C HIS A 22 -1.83 2.16 18.91
N THR A 23 -2.16 1.90 20.18
CA THR A 23 -2.29 0.53 20.72
C THR A 23 -3.43 -0.26 20.05
N LEU A 24 -4.40 0.44 19.45
CA LEU A 24 -5.48 -0.17 18.68
C LEU A 24 -4.95 -0.91 17.44
N PHE A 25 -3.77 -0.52 16.92
CA PHE A 25 -3.18 -1.10 15.72
C PHE A 25 -2.20 -2.24 15.99
N GLU A 26 -1.82 -2.52 17.24
CA GLU A 26 -0.85 -3.57 17.58
C GLU A 26 -1.21 -4.96 17.01
N LYS A 27 -2.51 -5.24 16.92
CA LYS A 27 -3.06 -6.49 16.39
C LYS A 27 -3.68 -6.32 15.00
N LEU A 28 -3.38 -5.24 14.29
CA LEU A 28 -3.89 -5.01 12.95
C LEU A 28 -3.40 -6.11 12.01
N GLN A 29 -4.33 -6.72 11.27
CA GLN A 29 -4.02 -7.79 10.30
C GLN A 29 -4.20 -7.35 8.85
N TRP A 30 -5.03 -6.33 8.64
CA TRP A 30 -5.41 -5.84 7.31
C TRP A 30 -5.37 -4.33 7.29
N LEU A 31 -4.71 -3.79 6.27
CA LEU A 31 -4.74 -2.38 5.89
C LEU A 31 -5.29 -2.31 4.46
N VAL A 32 -6.30 -1.48 4.23
CA VAL A 32 -6.87 -1.24 2.90
C VAL A 32 -6.71 0.24 2.59
N LEU A 33 -6.02 0.53 1.48
CA LEU A 33 -5.88 1.88 0.93
C LEU A 33 -6.76 1.96 -0.30
N ASP A 34 -7.84 2.74 -0.21
CA ASP A 34 -8.77 2.95 -1.31
C ASP A 34 -8.47 4.28 -2.02
N GLU A 35 -8.77 4.37 -3.31
CA GLU A 35 -8.46 5.52 -4.17
C GLU A 35 -7.02 6.04 -4.00
N ALA A 36 -6.03 5.14 -4.07
CA ALA A 36 -4.66 5.47 -3.69
C ALA A 36 -4.01 6.56 -4.57
N ASP A 37 -4.42 6.69 -5.83
CA ASP A 37 -4.07 7.82 -6.69
C ASP A 37 -4.57 9.16 -6.12
N ARG A 38 -5.82 9.24 -5.67
CA ARG A 38 -6.37 10.43 -5.00
C ARG A 38 -5.64 10.75 -3.70
N LEU A 39 -5.23 9.74 -2.94
CA LEU A 39 -4.46 9.97 -1.71
C LEU A 39 -3.13 10.68 -1.98
N LEU A 40 -2.49 10.40 -3.12
CA LEU A 40 -1.27 11.11 -3.54
C LEU A 40 -1.56 12.53 -4.04
N GLU A 41 -2.63 12.72 -4.81
CA GLU A 41 -3.03 14.05 -5.29
C GLU A 41 -3.36 15.02 -4.15
N LEU A 42 -3.95 14.51 -3.07
CA LEU A 42 -4.28 15.28 -1.86
C LEU A 42 -3.09 15.48 -0.92
N SER A 43 -1.89 15.09 -1.34
CA SER A 43 -0.66 15.16 -0.54
C SER A 43 -0.74 14.38 0.78
N PHE A 44 -1.60 13.36 0.89
CA PHE A 44 -1.68 12.50 2.07
C PHE A 44 -0.58 11.46 2.15
N ALA A 45 0.33 11.42 1.19
CA ALA A 45 1.45 10.47 1.16
C ALA A 45 2.29 10.52 2.45
N GLU A 46 2.61 11.70 2.96
CA GLU A 46 3.39 11.87 4.18
C GLU A 46 2.62 11.41 5.42
N THR A 47 1.33 11.76 5.50
CA THR A 47 0.46 11.28 6.58
C THR A 47 0.34 9.76 6.57
N LEU A 48 0.21 9.16 5.38
CA LEU A 48 0.18 7.71 5.23
C LEU A 48 1.48 7.05 5.65
N ASP A 49 2.64 7.66 5.39
CA ASP A 49 3.92 7.14 5.86
C ASP A 49 4.01 7.12 7.39
N ILE A 50 3.47 8.15 8.07
CA ILE A 50 3.38 8.21 9.53
C ILE A 50 2.44 7.10 10.04
N VAL A 51 1.27 6.98 9.43
CA VAL A 51 0.27 5.96 9.77
C VAL A 51 0.83 4.54 9.56
N ASP A 52 1.54 4.30 8.45
CA ASP A 52 2.18 3.02 8.13
C ASP A 52 3.28 2.67 9.15
N GLY A 53 4.04 3.67 9.57
CA GLY A 53 5.15 3.52 10.52
C GLY A 53 4.72 3.07 11.92
N VAL A 54 3.51 3.42 12.36
CA VAL A 54 2.98 2.95 13.66
C VAL A 54 2.28 1.59 13.57
N MET A 55 2.01 1.10 12.36
CA MET A 55 1.33 -0.17 12.15
C MET A 55 2.30 -1.37 12.14
N PRO A 56 1.87 -2.55 12.62
CA PRO A 56 2.71 -3.74 12.62
C PRO A 56 3.08 -4.18 11.20
N ARG A 57 4.35 -4.54 10.97
CA ARG A 57 4.85 -5.01 9.66
C ARG A 57 4.21 -6.32 9.19
N ASN A 58 3.82 -7.18 10.14
CA ASN A 58 3.12 -8.44 9.83
C ASN A 58 1.62 -8.18 9.64
N ARG A 59 1.28 -7.51 8.54
CA ARG A 59 -0.09 -7.25 8.11
C ARG A 59 -0.20 -7.49 6.61
N ARG A 60 -1.43 -7.72 6.15
CA ARG A 60 -1.76 -7.72 4.72
C ARG A 60 -2.20 -6.32 4.33
N THR A 61 -1.58 -5.78 3.28
CA THR A 61 -1.97 -4.49 2.70
C THR A 61 -2.66 -4.76 1.37
N VAL A 62 -3.82 -4.14 1.16
CA VAL A 62 -4.51 -4.07 -0.13
C VAL A 62 -4.53 -2.62 -0.56
N LEU A 63 -4.08 -2.35 -1.78
CA LEU A 63 -4.07 -1.01 -2.36
C LEU A 63 -4.94 -1.04 -3.61
N CYS A 64 -6.01 -0.26 -3.59
CA CYS A 64 -6.95 -0.11 -4.69
C CYS A 64 -6.76 1.29 -5.30
N SER A 65 -6.66 1.34 -6.62
CA SER A 65 -6.50 2.60 -7.35
C SER A 65 -7.10 2.46 -8.75
N ALA A 66 -7.67 3.55 -9.28
CA ALA A 66 -8.17 3.58 -10.65
C ALA A 66 -7.02 3.82 -11.65
N THR A 67 -6.01 4.60 -11.24
CA THR A 67 -4.82 4.87 -12.03
C THR A 67 -3.56 4.49 -11.26
N ILE A 68 -2.50 4.13 -11.99
CA ILE A 68 -1.23 3.67 -11.41
C ILE A 68 -0.09 4.57 -11.92
N PRO A 69 0.10 5.77 -11.36
CA PRO A 69 1.26 6.59 -11.68
C PRO A 69 2.54 6.00 -11.07
N GLU A 70 3.71 6.34 -11.64
CA GLU A 70 5.02 5.83 -11.17
C GLU A 70 5.27 6.13 -9.68
N VAL A 71 4.83 7.30 -9.21
CA VAL A 71 4.92 7.70 -7.80
C VAL A 71 4.15 6.74 -6.89
N LEU A 72 2.99 6.25 -7.35
CA LEU A 72 2.20 5.27 -6.61
C LEU A 72 2.88 3.92 -6.55
N LEU A 73 3.52 3.47 -7.62
CA LEU A 73 4.31 2.24 -7.63
C LEU A 73 5.48 2.31 -6.64
N GLY A 74 6.19 3.45 -6.62
CA GLY A 74 7.26 3.68 -5.64
C GLY A 74 6.77 3.64 -4.19
N LYS A 75 5.59 4.21 -3.91
CA LYS A 75 4.97 4.15 -2.58
C LYS A 75 4.40 2.78 -2.23
N ALA A 76 3.84 2.06 -3.19
CA ALA A 76 3.31 0.71 -3.00
C ALA A 76 4.41 -0.24 -2.49
N GLN A 77 5.65 -0.11 -2.95
CA GLN A 77 6.78 -0.89 -2.44
C GLN A 77 7.10 -0.62 -0.95
N SER A 78 6.74 0.56 -0.43
CA SER A 78 6.94 0.94 0.97
C SER A 78 5.80 0.46 1.87
N TRP A 79 4.55 0.64 1.44
CA TRP A 79 3.34 0.33 2.22
C TRP A 79 2.93 -1.15 2.15
N CYS A 80 3.27 -1.84 1.05
CA CYS A 80 2.97 -3.26 0.87
C CYS A 80 4.16 -4.14 1.26
N HIS A 81 3.86 -5.40 1.60
CA HIS A 81 4.90 -6.39 1.85
C HIS A 81 5.70 -6.71 0.58
N ARG A 82 6.92 -7.22 0.74
CA ARG A 82 7.75 -7.68 -0.39
C ARG A 82 7.03 -8.77 -1.17
N GLY A 83 7.04 -8.67 -2.50
CA GLY A 83 6.38 -9.64 -3.39
C GLY A 83 4.86 -9.49 -3.46
N TYR A 84 4.35 -8.25 -3.39
CA TYR A 84 2.91 -8.01 -3.54
C TYR A 84 2.38 -8.42 -4.93
N ALA A 85 1.10 -8.76 -4.95
CA ALA A 85 0.34 -9.01 -6.17
C ALA A 85 -0.02 -7.72 -6.86
N PHE A 86 0.37 -7.59 -8.13
CA PHE A 86 -0.24 -6.60 -9.00
C PHE A 86 -1.36 -7.27 -9.79
N VAL A 87 -2.57 -6.71 -9.70
CA VAL A 87 -3.75 -7.19 -10.40
C VAL A 87 -4.28 -6.04 -11.22
N ASP A 88 -4.18 -6.14 -12.55
CA ASP A 88 -4.80 -5.21 -13.47
C ASP A 88 -6.15 -5.76 -13.92
N CYS A 89 -7.21 -4.99 -13.65
CA CYS A 89 -8.58 -5.35 -14.04
C CYS A 89 -8.95 -4.82 -15.43
N ILE A 90 -8.13 -3.94 -16.01
CA ILE A 90 -8.26 -3.45 -17.37
C ILE A 90 -7.36 -4.33 -18.23
N GLY A 91 -7.70 -5.61 -18.34
CA GLY A 91 -6.94 -6.53 -19.20
C GLY A 91 -6.83 -5.96 -20.61
N ASP A 92 -5.75 -6.31 -21.33
CA ASP A 92 -5.60 -5.95 -22.73
C ASP A 92 -6.85 -6.40 -23.50
N THR A 93 -7.67 -5.45 -23.96
CA THR A 93 -8.87 -5.71 -24.76
C THR A 93 -8.55 -6.29 -26.15
N SER A 94 -7.34 -6.82 -26.36
CA SER A 94 -6.82 -7.38 -27.60
C SER A 94 -6.41 -8.86 -27.51
N SER A 95 -6.51 -9.55 -26.37
CA SER A 95 -6.28 -11.00 -26.34
C SER A 95 -7.27 -11.76 -25.47
N CYS A 96 -8.44 -12.03 -26.05
CA CYS A 96 -9.27 -13.17 -25.66
C CYS A 96 -8.61 -14.49 -26.10
N GLN A 97 -7.37 -14.77 -25.68
CA GLN A 97 -6.78 -16.10 -25.68
C GLN A 97 -6.00 -16.24 -24.39
N GLY A 98 -6.37 -17.27 -23.62
CA GLY A 98 -5.88 -17.44 -22.26
C GLY A 98 -4.37 -17.54 -22.21
N ASP A 99 -3.79 -16.86 -21.23
CA ASP A 99 -2.88 -17.45 -20.26
C ASP A 99 -2.80 -16.49 -19.05
N SER A 100 -2.77 -17.09 -17.85
CA SER A 100 -2.67 -16.40 -16.58
C SER A 100 -1.25 -15.85 -16.39
N GLU A 101 -1.00 -14.59 -16.78
CA GLU A 101 0.24 -13.89 -16.42
C GLU A 101 -0.01 -12.91 -15.28
N TYR A 102 0.24 -13.39 -14.07
CA TYR A 102 0.52 -12.54 -12.92
C TYR A 102 1.91 -11.93 -13.13
N SER A 103 1.96 -10.70 -13.61
CA SER A 103 3.22 -9.96 -13.72
C SER A 103 3.59 -9.42 -12.34
N THR A 104 4.48 -10.11 -11.63
CA THR A 104 5.24 -9.45 -10.58
C THR A 104 6.17 -8.44 -11.25
N PRO A 105 6.16 -7.14 -10.90
CA PRO A 105 7.27 -6.28 -11.26
C PRO A 105 8.53 -6.86 -10.61
N THR A 106 9.40 -7.46 -11.42
CA THR A 106 10.68 -8.00 -10.97
C THR A 106 11.56 -6.83 -10.51
N PRO A 107 12.19 -6.91 -9.32
CA PRO A 107 13.10 -5.86 -8.83
C PRO A 107 14.38 -5.70 -9.66
N ASP A 108 14.65 -6.60 -10.61
CA ASP A 108 15.96 -6.74 -11.27
C ASP A 108 16.26 -5.70 -12.37
N SER A 109 15.35 -4.78 -12.69
CA SER A 109 15.66 -3.66 -13.60
C SER A 109 16.25 -2.43 -12.90
N MET A 110 16.49 -2.47 -11.58
CA MET A 110 17.29 -1.46 -10.90
C MET A 110 18.40 -2.14 -10.08
N GLY A 111 19.64 -1.93 -10.53
CA GLY A 111 20.83 -2.47 -9.88
C GLY A 111 20.87 -2.16 -8.39
N VAL A 112 20.74 -3.21 -7.57
CA VAL A 112 21.09 -3.19 -6.16
C VAL A 112 21.99 -4.40 -5.91
N VAL A 113 23.24 -4.10 -5.59
CA VAL A 113 24.26 -5.04 -5.16
C VAL A 113 23.76 -5.82 -3.94
N THR A 114 23.69 -7.14 -4.04
CA THR A 114 23.54 -8.05 -2.90
C THR A 114 24.85 -8.11 -2.11
N PRO A 115 24.88 -7.99 -0.77
CA PRO A 115 26.03 -8.47 -0.01
C PRO A 115 25.93 -9.99 0.10
N GLU A 116 27.01 -10.68 -0.27
CA GLU A 116 27.19 -12.12 -0.01
C GLU A 116 27.43 -12.39 1.49
N SER A 117 27.00 -13.59 1.90
CA SER A 117 27.21 -14.32 3.18
C SER A 117 26.60 -13.77 4.47
#